data_AF-B0W0D1-F1
#
_entry.id   AF-B0W0D1-F1
#
_cell.length_a   1.000
_cell.length_b   1.000
_cell.length_c   1.000
_cell.angle_alpha   90.00
_cell.angle_beta   90.00
_cell.angle_gamma   90.00
#
_symmetry.space_group_name_H-M   'P 1'
#
loop_
_entity.id
_entity.type
_entity.pdbx_description
1 polymer ?
#
loop_
_entity_poly.entity_id
_entity_poly.type
_entity_poly.pdbx_seq_one_letter_code
_entity_poly.pdbx_strand_id
1 'polypeptide(L)'
;MRFIHKIFFAAAFLHIIFADRQETLDVVEKLRDAQIEFDTFRDYVSKEVTAAKQNSTQILVQFHQELVQVKELYLQQSFWAEEEILYQLNSQSLYPPIYVDNACLGYARVLVDDNMKVAGVEFTNCVLDVDALIREEIVKILEDLQQDATVADLNVLLAMDRTNILTRPDDLIPKIADKLSVLEQLIHKIAQELNVAVDQFEARLGAIAKVYRVCLVENDNILKAALDNIRSQLLQICKGRII
;
A
#
# COMPACT_ATOMS: atom_id res chain seq x y z
N MET A 1 -71.61 -67.36 -10.24
CA MET A 1 -70.52 -67.28 -9.24
C MET A 1 -69.26 -66.82 -9.96
N ARG A 2 -68.80 -65.59 -9.71
CA ARG A 2 -67.57 -65.27 -8.95
C ARG A 2 -66.29 -65.88 -9.57
N PHE A 3 -65.18 -65.19 -9.80
CA PHE A 3 -64.73 -63.82 -9.52
C PHE A 3 -63.33 -63.69 -10.19
N ILE A 4 -63.01 -62.50 -10.70
CA ILE A 4 -61.74 -61.75 -10.51
C ILE A 4 -60.42 -62.53 -10.60
N HIS A 5 -59.59 -62.22 -11.61
CA HIS A 5 -58.11 -62.18 -11.54
C HIS A 5 -57.55 -61.41 -12.76
N LYS A 6 -57.86 -60.12 -12.86
CA LYS A 6 -57.06 -59.16 -13.64
C LYS A 6 -57.02 -57.87 -12.83
N ILE A 7 -55.87 -57.20 -12.88
CA ILE A 7 -55.57 -55.89 -12.27
C ILE A 7 -54.98 -56.00 -10.85
N PHE A 8 -53.67 -56.24 -10.76
CA PHE A 8 -52.88 -55.92 -9.55
C PHE A 8 -51.44 -55.47 -9.85
N PHE A 9 -51.18 -54.79 -10.98
CA PHE A 9 -49.81 -54.41 -11.36
C PHE A 9 -49.62 -52.96 -11.83
N ALA A 10 -50.51 -52.03 -11.44
CA ALA A 10 -50.42 -50.63 -11.87
C ALA A 10 -50.13 -49.60 -10.75
N ALA A 11 -50.11 -50.00 -9.48
CA ALA A 11 -49.98 -49.05 -8.36
C ALA A 11 -48.53 -48.84 -7.86
N ALA A 12 -47.56 -49.67 -8.26
CA ALA A 12 -46.18 -49.57 -7.76
C ALA A 12 -45.30 -48.55 -8.53
N PHE A 13 -45.69 -48.14 -9.74
CA PHE A 13 -44.90 -47.21 -10.56
C PHE A 13 -45.20 -45.72 -10.31
N LEU A 14 -46.32 -45.39 -9.64
CA LEU A 14 -46.63 -43.99 -9.32
C LEU A 14 -45.88 -43.47 -8.09
N HIS A 15 -45.45 -44.31 -7.15
CA HIS A 15 -44.68 -43.85 -5.98
C HIS A 15 -43.20 -43.59 -6.28
N ILE A 16 -42.63 -44.24 -7.30
CA ILE A 16 -41.21 -44.08 -7.65
C ILE A 16 -40.95 -42.67 -8.23
N ILE A 17 -41.89 -42.13 -9.01
CA ILE A 17 -41.73 -40.79 -9.62
C ILE A 17 -41.83 -39.66 -8.58
N PHE A 18 -42.61 -39.83 -7.51
CA PHE A 18 -42.71 -38.82 -6.46
C PHE A 18 -41.50 -38.81 -5.51
N ALA A 19 -40.90 -39.97 -5.22
CA ALA A 19 -39.66 -40.04 -4.44
C ALA A 19 -38.46 -39.44 -5.21
N ASP A 20 -38.35 -39.72 -6.51
CA ASP A 20 -37.32 -39.20 -7.41
C ASP A 20 -37.35 -37.67 -7.57
N ARG A 21 -38.54 -37.07 -7.40
CA ARG A 21 -38.73 -35.61 -7.40
C ARG A 21 -38.38 -34.95 -6.06
N GLN A 22 -38.45 -35.69 -4.94
CA GLN A 22 -38.14 -35.14 -3.63
C GLN A 22 -36.64 -34.82 -3.52
N GLU A 23 -35.76 -35.71 -3.99
CA GLU A 23 -34.31 -35.47 -3.97
C GLU A 23 -33.91 -34.26 -4.82
N THR A 24 -34.60 -34.03 -5.95
CA THR A 24 -34.43 -32.81 -6.75
C THR A 24 -34.80 -31.55 -5.96
N LEU A 25 -35.88 -31.59 -5.17
CA LEU A 25 -36.31 -30.46 -4.34
C LEU A 25 -35.31 -30.19 -3.21
N ASP A 26 -34.76 -31.24 -2.60
CA ASP A 26 -33.74 -31.14 -1.55
C ASP A 26 -32.45 -30.49 -2.09
N VAL A 27 -32.06 -30.81 -3.33
CA VAL A 27 -30.94 -30.13 -4.01
C VAL A 27 -31.23 -28.64 -4.22
N VAL A 28 -32.45 -28.27 -4.64
CA VAL A 28 -32.82 -26.85 -4.81
C VAL A 28 -32.76 -26.09 -3.49
N GLU A 29 -33.25 -26.71 -2.41
CA GLU A 29 -33.13 -26.14 -1.06
C GLU A 29 -31.66 -25.96 -0.66
N LYS A 30 -30.79 -26.95 -0.90
CA LYS A 30 -29.36 -26.82 -0.63
C LYS A 30 -28.62 -25.82 -1.50
N LEU A 31 -29.00 -25.67 -2.76
CA LEU A 31 -28.47 -24.60 -3.61
C LEU A 31 -28.87 -23.22 -3.07
N ARG A 32 -30.10 -23.06 -2.60
CA ARG A 32 -30.57 -21.81 -1.99
C ARG A 32 -29.80 -21.48 -0.72
N ASP A 33 -29.67 -22.43 0.20
CA ASP A 33 -28.91 -22.24 1.44
C ASP A 33 -27.46 -21.88 1.13
N ALA A 34 -26.82 -22.62 0.22
CA ALA A 34 -25.45 -22.36 -0.17
C ALA A 34 -25.30 -20.99 -0.86
N GLN A 35 -26.24 -20.57 -1.70
CA GLN A 35 -26.24 -19.23 -2.31
C GLN A 35 -26.17 -18.13 -1.25
N ILE A 36 -26.92 -18.24 -0.15
CA ILE A 36 -26.89 -17.27 0.97
C ILE A 36 -25.50 -17.22 1.62
N GLU A 37 -24.87 -18.38 1.83
CA GLU A 37 -23.52 -18.45 2.41
C GLU A 37 -22.47 -17.84 1.47
N PHE A 38 -22.54 -18.17 0.17
CA PHE A 38 -21.65 -17.59 -0.84
C PHE A 38 -21.80 -16.07 -0.96
N ASP A 39 -23.03 -15.55 -0.91
CA ASP A 39 -23.28 -14.10 -0.93
C ASP A 39 -22.79 -13.42 0.36
N THR A 40 -23.00 -14.05 1.52
CA THR A 40 -22.44 -13.59 2.81
C THR A 40 -20.92 -13.52 2.75
N PHE A 41 -20.28 -14.51 2.13
CA PHE A 41 -18.83 -14.52 1.97
C PHE A 41 -18.33 -13.45 0.99
N ARG A 42 -19.01 -13.24 -0.14
CA ARG A 42 -18.68 -12.14 -1.07
C ARG A 42 -18.73 -10.78 -0.36
N ASP A 43 -19.76 -10.55 0.45
CA ASP A 43 -19.88 -9.35 1.27
C ASP A 43 -18.75 -9.22 2.29
N TYR A 44 -18.35 -10.33 2.91
CA TYR A 44 -17.20 -10.38 3.82
C TYR A 44 -15.91 -9.98 3.10
N VAL A 45 -15.59 -10.62 1.97
CA VAL A 45 -14.39 -10.31 1.18
C VAL A 45 -14.38 -8.85 0.75
N SER A 46 -15.52 -8.33 0.28
CA SER A 46 -15.65 -6.91 -0.10
C SER A 46 -15.36 -5.95 1.06
N LYS A 47 -15.85 -6.26 2.26
CA LYS A 47 -15.58 -5.47 3.47
C LYS A 47 -14.11 -5.53 3.88
N GLU A 48 -13.50 -6.71 3.88
CA GLU A 48 -12.09 -6.88 4.24
C GLU A 48 -11.17 -6.15 3.23
N VAL A 49 -11.43 -6.26 1.93
CA VAL A 49 -10.69 -5.52 0.89
C VAL A 49 -10.86 -4.01 1.08
N THR A 50 -12.08 -3.55 1.40
CA THR A 50 -12.34 -2.13 1.65
C THR A 50 -11.58 -1.64 2.89
N ALA A 51 -11.57 -2.42 3.97
CA ALA A 51 -10.82 -2.11 5.18
C ALA A 51 -9.31 -2.06 4.91
N ALA A 52 -8.77 -3.03 4.17
CA ALA A 52 -7.35 -3.05 3.79
C ALA A 52 -6.95 -1.85 2.92
N LYS A 53 -7.80 -1.44 1.97
CA LYS A 53 -7.60 -0.21 1.17
C LYS A 53 -7.61 1.04 2.06
N GLN A 54 -8.55 1.11 3.00
CA GLN A 54 -8.63 2.24 3.94
C GLN A 54 -7.39 2.30 4.84
N ASN A 55 -6.94 1.17 5.38
CA ASN A 55 -5.72 1.09 6.19
C ASN A 55 -4.49 1.52 5.38
N SER A 56 -4.33 1.00 4.16
CA SER A 56 -3.24 1.40 3.25
C SER A 56 -3.24 2.91 2.98
N THR A 57 -4.43 3.49 2.78
CA THR A 57 -4.57 4.95 2.60
C THR A 57 -4.13 5.72 3.84
N GLN A 58 -4.51 5.26 5.04
CA GLN A 58 -4.11 5.90 6.30
C GLN A 58 -2.60 5.84 6.51
N ILE A 59 -1.99 4.69 6.24
CA ILE A 59 -0.54 4.48 6.30
C ILE A 59 0.17 5.45 5.33
N LEU A 60 -0.31 5.57 4.09
CA LEU A 60 0.24 6.51 3.11
C LEU A 60 0.13 7.98 3.57
N VAL A 61 -0.98 8.36 4.19
CA VAL A 61 -1.16 9.71 4.74
C VAL A 61 -0.15 10.00 5.86
N GLN A 62 0.01 9.06 6.80
CA GLN A 62 0.97 9.20 7.89
C GLN A 62 2.40 9.28 7.35
N PHE A 63 2.73 8.44 6.39
CA PHE A 63 4.02 8.45 5.70
C PHE A 63 4.30 9.81 5.03
N HIS A 64 3.34 10.39 4.31
CA HIS A 64 3.51 11.73 3.72
C HIS A 64 3.72 12.82 4.78
N GLN A 65 3.02 12.75 5.92
CA GLN A 65 3.23 13.69 7.03
C GLN A 65 4.65 13.59 7.58
N GLU A 66 5.17 12.37 7.74
CA GLU A 66 6.56 12.12 8.16
C GLU A 66 7.57 12.72 7.17
N LEU A 67 7.38 12.50 5.86
CA LEU A 67 8.28 13.07 4.84
C LEU A 67 8.31 14.59 4.86
N VAL A 68 7.15 15.24 5.08
CA VAL A 68 7.06 16.70 5.20
C VAL A 68 7.81 17.20 6.43
N GLN A 69 7.62 16.56 7.59
CA GLN A 69 8.32 16.94 8.82
C GLN A 69 9.84 16.80 8.69
N VAL A 70 10.29 15.68 8.11
CA VAL A 70 11.71 15.46 7.84
C VAL A 70 12.23 16.53 6.89
N LYS A 71 11.53 16.82 5.80
CA LYS A 71 11.91 17.88 4.84
C LYS A 71 12.07 19.25 5.52
N GLU A 72 11.10 19.63 6.34
CA GLU A 72 11.10 20.90 7.05
C GLU A 72 12.33 21.03 7.95
N LEU A 73 12.66 19.98 8.70
CA LEU A 73 13.83 19.95 9.59
C LEU A 73 15.14 20.22 8.82
N TYR A 74 15.35 19.58 7.66
CA TYR A 74 16.59 19.78 6.89
C TYR A 74 16.66 21.15 6.23
N LEU A 75 15.52 21.70 5.78
CA LEU A 75 15.49 23.07 5.26
C LEU A 75 15.83 24.08 6.35
N GLN A 76 15.27 23.93 7.56
CA GLN A 76 15.61 24.77 8.71
C GLN A 76 17.10 24.71 9.05
N GLN A 77 17.69 23.51 9.06
CA GLN A 77 19.14 23.36 9.29
C GLN A 77 19.98 24.06 8.22
N SER A 78 19.58 23.94 6.95
CA SER A 78 20.26 24.61 5.84
C SER A 78 20.20 26.13 5.97
N PHE A 79 19.04 26.68 6.35
CA PHE A 79 18.89 28.11 6.59
C PHE A 79 19.72 28.61 7.76
N TRP A 80 19.78 27.87 8.87
CA TRP A 80 20.64 28.25 10.00
C TRP A 80 22.11 28.23 9.64
N ALA A 81 22.57 27.24 8.87
CA ALA A 81 23.95 27.17 8.42
C ALA A 81 24.29 28.35 7.49
N GLU A 82 23.38 28.71 6.58
CA GLU A 82 23.50 29.90 5.73
C GLU A 82 23.56 31.19 6.56
N GLU A 83 22.64 31.35 7.50
CA GLU A 83 22.57 32.54 8.35
C GLU A 83 23.84 32.70 9.18
N GLU A 84 24.38 31.60 9.74
CA GLU A 84 25.63 31.62 10.50
C GLU A 84 26.78 32.14 9.64
N ILE A 85 26.99 31.57 8.44
CA ILE A 85 28.12 32.00 7.60
C ILE A 85 27.93 33.43 7.08
N LEU A 86 26.71 33.83 6.73
CA LEU A 86 26.42 35.20 6.32
C LEU A 86 26.66 36.19 7.46
N TYR A 87 26.30 35.84 8.70
CA TYR A 87 26.61 36.64 9.87
C TYR A 87 28.12 36.86 10.01
N GLN A 88 28.91 35.79 9.87
CA GLN A 88 30.36 35.87 9.89
C GLN A 88 30.88 36.84 8.80
N LEU A 89 30.45 36.66 7.54
CA LEU A 89 30.89 37.48 6.41
C LEU A 89 30.48 38.95 6.53
N ASN A 90 29.28 39.23 7.06
CA ASN A 90 28.72 40.58 7.15
C ASN A 90 29.24 41.38 8.34
N SER A 91 29.67 40.71 9.40
CA SER A 91 30.09 41.37 10.63
C SER A 91 31.57 41.78 10.64
N GLN A 92 32.33 41.45 9.59
CA GLN A 92 33.79 41.70 9.53
C GLN A 92 34.18 43.17 9.73
N SER A 93 33.34 44.11 9.30
CA SER A 93 33.59 45.56 9.44
C SER A 93 33.39 46.10 10.85
N LEU A 94 32.73 45.34 11.74
CA LEU A 94 32.41 45.76 13.10
C LEU A 94 33.61 45.70 14.05
N TYR A 95 34.73 45.15 13.60
CA TYR A 95 35.85 44.85 14.47
C TYR A 95 37.20 45.36 13.94
N PRO A 96 37.87 46.27 14.67
CA PRO A 96 39.21 46.71 14.33
C PRO A 96 40.30 45.66 14.68
N PRO A 97 41.46 45.73 14.00
CA PRO A 97 41.73 46.61 12.86
C PRO A 97 41.15 46.06 11.55
N ILE A 98 40.58 46.95 10.72
CA ILE A 98 39.88 46.62 9.47
C ILE A 98 40.93 46.38 8.38
N TYR A 99 41.35 45.12 8.19
CA TYR A 99 42.24 44.69 7.10
C TYR A 99 41.63 43.60 6.22
N VAL A 100 40.29 43.50 6.21
CA VAL A 100 39.57 42.48 5.45
C VAL A 100 39.33 42.96 4.02
N ASP A 101 39.64 42.13 3.03
CA ASP A 101 39.43 42.44 1.62
C ASP A 101 37.92 42.40 1.28
N ASN A 102 37.32 43.55 1.03
CA ASN A 102 35.90 43.68 0.70
C ASN A 102 35.52 42.99 -0.62
N ALA A 103 36.43 42.92 -1.61
CA ALA A 103 36.17 42.18 -2.84
C ALA A 103 36.12 40.68 -2.54
N CYS A 104 37.04 40.18 -1.72
CA CYS A 104 37.04 38.79 -1.24
C CYS A 104 35.74 38.44 -0.50
N LEU A 105 35.26 39.32 0.40
CA LEU A 105 33.97 39.13 1.07
C LEU A 105 32.79 39.12 0.09
N GLY A 106 32.86 39.90 -0.99
CA GLY A 106 31.88 39.86 -2.08
C GLY A 106 31.82 38.50 -2.75
N TYR A 107 32.98 37.94 -3.14
CA TYR A 107 33.06 36.60 -3.72
C TYR A 107 32.58 35.52 -2.75
N ALA A 108 32.96 35.59 -1.47
CA ALA A 108 32.52 34.63 -0.46
C ALA A 108 30.99 34.60 -0.31
N ARG A 109 30.30 35.75 -0.36
CA ARG A 109 28.83 35.81 -0.31
C ARG A 109 28.17 35.17 -1.54
N VAL A 110 28.73 35.41 -2.72
CA VAL A 110 28.25 34.76 -3.97
C VAL A 110 28.42 33.25 -3.85
N LEU A 111 29.54 32.77 -3.30
CA LEU A 111 29.74 31.34 -3.07
C LEU A 111 28.71 30.76 -2.09
N VAL A 112 28.32 31.48 -1.04
CA VAL A 112 27.24 31.00 -0.14
C VAL A 112 25.95 30.81 -0.92
N ASP A 113 25.51 31.84 -1.64
CA ASP A 113 24.28 31.82 -2.45
C ASP A 113 24.29 30.71 -3.52
N ASP A 114 25.41 30.55 -4.24
CA ASP A 114 25.56 29.50 -5.24
C ASP A 114 25.51 28.10 -4.62
N ASN A 115 26.15 27.87 -3.46
CA ASN A 115 26.08 26.58 -2.78
C ASN A 115 24.68 26.28 -2.23
N MET A 116 23.96 27.30 -1.74
CA MET A 116 22.57 27.15 -1.32
C MET A 116 21.66 26.74 -2.48
N LYS A 117 21.85 27.34 -3.66
CA LYS A 117 21.11 26.97 -4.88
C LYS A 117 21.39 25.53 -5.31
N VAL A 118 22.66 25.12 -5.29
CA VAL A 118 23.08 23.75 -5.64
C VAL A 118 22.47 22.74 -4.65
N ALA A 119 22.55 23.01 -3.34
CA ALA A 119 21.91 22.19 -2.32
C ALA A 119 20.38 22.12 -2.51
N GLY A 120 19.73 23.22 -2.92
CA GLY A 120 18.31 23.26 -3.25
C GLY A 120 17.91 22.38 -4.45
N VAL A 121 18.76 22.30 -5.47
CA VAL A 121 18.58 21.35 -6.58
C VAL A 121 18.64 19.91 -6.07
N GLU A 122 19.62 19.58 -5.24
CA GLU A 122 19.76 18.23 -4.70
C GLU A 122 18.63 17.85 -3.75
N PHE A 123 18.16 18.79 -2.91
CA PHE A 123 16.94 18.61 -2.11
C PHE A 123 15.73 18.27 -2.99
N THR A 124 15.62 18.90 -4.16
CA THR A 124 14.54 18.63 -5.10
C THR A 124 14.69 17.23 -5.71
N ASN A 125 15.90 16.82 -6.06
CA ASN A 125 16.16 15.47 -6.58
C ASN A 125 15.79 14.39 -5.55
N CYS A 126 16.20 14.53 -4.28
CA CYS A 126 15.83 13.59 -3.21
C CYS A 126 14.30 13.41 -3.10
N VAL A 127 13.53 14.48 -3.28
CA VAL A 127 12.06 14.43 -3.25
C VAL A 127 11.51 13.70 -4.47
N LEU A 128 12.02 14.01 -5.67
CA LEU A 128 11.54 13.41 -6.92
C LEU A 128 11.81 11.90 -6.99
N ASP A 129 12.97 11.46 -6.50
CA ASP A 129 13.32 10.04 -6.46
C ASP A 129 12.38 9.26 -5.54
N VAL A 130 12.08 9.82 -4.37
CA VAL A 130 11.15 9.22 -3.41
C VAL A 130 9.72 9.24 -3.93
N ASP A 131 9.29 10.32 -4.55
CA ASP A 131 7.97 10.43 -5.18
C ASP A 131 7.76 9.37 -6.29
N ALA A 132 8.81 9.05 -7.04
CA ALA A 132 8.77 7.93 -8.00
C ALA A 132 8.56 6.58 -7.31
N LEU A 133 9.31 6.29 -6.24
CA LEU A 133 9.17 5.05 -5.48
C LEU A 133 7.79 4.92 -4.83
N ILE A 134 7.23 6.02 -4.30
CA ILE A 134 5.89 6.02 -3.71
C ILE A 134 4.83 5.65 -4.76
N ARG A 135 4.91 6.20 -5.97
CA ARG A 135 3.95 5.86 -7.04
C ARG A 135 3.99 4.38 -7.39
N GLU A 136 5.18 3.79 -7.48
CA GLU A 136 5.35 2.36 -7.73
C GLU A 136 4.70 1.53 -6.63
N GLU A 137 4.91 1.91 -5.37
CA GLU A 137 4.33 1.19 -4.22
C GLU A 137 2.82 1.34 -4.12
N ILE A 138 2.26 2.50 -4.51
CA ILE A 138 0.79 2.70 -4.59
C ILE A 138 0.18 1.75 -5.63
N VAL A 139 0.79 1.63 -6.81
CA VAL A 139 0.31 0.69 -7.83
C VAL A 139 0.38 -0.74 -7.31
N LYS A 140 1.51 -1.11 -6.70
CA LYS A 140 1.73 -2.45 -6.16
C LYS A 140 0.73 -2.85 -5.08
N ILE A 141 0.45 -1.98 -4.10
CA ILE A 141 -0.54 -2.31 -3.07
C ILE A 141 -1.96 -2.41 -3.66
N LEU A 142 -2.29 -1.61 -4.69
CA LEU A 142 -3.58 -1.75 -5.37
C LEU A 142 -3.70 -3.09 -6.09
N GLU A 143 -2.60 -3.62 -6.64
CA GLU A 143 -2.54 -4.97 -7.24
C GLU A 143 -2.60 -6.06 -6.16
N ASP A 144 -1.82 -5.94 -5.08
CA ASP A 144 -1.79 -6.90 -3.95
C ASP A 144 -3.18 -7.04 -3.29
N LEU A 145 -3.99 -5.97 -3.30
CA LEU A 145 -5.35 -5.96 -2.74
C LEU A 145 -6.45 -6.38 -3.74
N GLN A 146 -6.12 -6.68 -5.00
CA GLN A 146 -7.10 -7.23 -5.94
C GLN A 146 -7.44 -8.67 -5.57
N GLN A 147 -8.72 -8.95 -5.35
CA GLN A 147 -9.25 -10.28 -5.01
C GLN A 147 -10.17 -10.83 -6.12
N ASP A 148 -10.04 -10.30 -7.34
CA ASP A 148 -11.00 -10.53 -8.43
C ASP A 148 -11.09 -12.02 -8.83
N ALA A 149 -9.96 -12.75 -8.79
CA ALA A 149 -9.93 -14.19 -9.04
C ALA A 149 -10.69 -14.98 -7.96
N THR A 150 -10.49 -14.62 -6.69
CA THR A 150 -11.08 -15.31 -5.54
C THR A 150 -12.60 -15.13 -5.50
N VAL A 151 -13.12 -13.96 -5.92
CA VAL A 151 -14.57 -13.67 -5.96
C VAL A 151 -15.26 -14.34 -7.15
N ALA A 152 -14.60 -14.48 -8.29
CA ALA A 152 -15.16 -15.14 -9.47
C ALA A 152 -15.43 -16.64 -9.23
N ASP A 153 -14.60 -17.30 -8.41
CA ASP A 153 -14.76 -18.71 -8.04
C ASP A 153 -15.88 -18.97 -7.01
N LEU A 154 -16.44 -17.90 -6.42
CA LEU A 154 -17.55 -17.94 -5.44
C LEU A 154 -18.92 -18.11 -6.09
N ASN A 155 -19.04 -18.98 -7.08
CA ASN A 155 -20.32 -19.28 -7.73
C ASN A 155 -20.78 -20.69 -7.36
N VAL A 156 -21.84 -20.77 -6.54
CA VAL A 156 -22.46 -22.04 -6.12
C VAL A 156 -22.96 -22.86 -7.31
N LEU A 157 -23.37 -22.20 -8.40
CA LEU A 157 -23.90 -22.86 -9.60
C LEU A 157 -22.84 -23.69 -10.33
N LEU A 158 -21.54 -23.42 -10.10
CA LEU A 158 -20.47 -24.28 -10.62
C LEU A 158 -20.50 -25.69 -10.03
N ALA A 159 -21.14 -25.91 -8.86
CA ALA A 159 -21.36 -27.26 -8.32
C ALA A 159 -22.24 -28.11 -9.23
N MET A 160 -23.06 -27.49 -10.08
CA MET A 160 -23.93 -28.14 -11.05
C MET A 160 -23.26 -28.43 -12.39
N ASP A 161 -22.00 -28.04 -12.60
CA ASP A 161 -21.32 -28.25 -13.87
C ASP A 161 -21.35 -29.75 -14.26
N ARG A 162 -21.75 -30.01 -15.51
CA ARG A 162 -21.89 -31.34 -16.12
C ARG A 162 -22.75 -32.34 -15.31
N THR A 163 -23.63 -31.88 -14.43
CA THR A 163 -24.48 -32.74 -13.59
C THR A 163 -25.95 -32.37 -13.79
N ASN A 164 -26.76 -33.34 -14.22
CA ASN A 164 -28.17 -33.10 -14.48
C ASN A 164 -28.99 -33.33 -13.21
N ILE A 165 -29.51 -32.24 -12.65
CA ILE A 165 -30.30 -32.21 -11.41
C ILE A 165 -31.55 -33.09 -11.45
N LEU A 166 -32.11 -33.36 -12.64
CA LEU A 166 -33.31 -34.19 -12.81
C LEU A 166 -33.01 -35.68 -12.88
N THR A 167 -31.76 -36.07 -13.13
CA THR A 167 -31.38 -37.48 -13.34
C THR A 167 -30.34 -37.99 -12.35
N ARG A 168 -29.62 -37.08 -11.67
CA ARG A 168 -28.57 -37.38 -10.68
C ARG A 168 -28.57 -36.33 -9.55
N PRO A 169 -29.67 -36.18 -8.78
CA PRO A 169 -29.75 -35.22 -7.68
C PRO A 169 -28.85 -35.60 -6.49
N ASP A 170 -28.69 -36.89 -6.23
CA ASP A 170 -27.81 -37.50 -5.23
C ASP A 170 -26.33 -37.09 -5.39
N ASP A 171 -25.86 -36.94 -6.63
CA ASP A 171 -24.50 -36.47 -6.94
C ASP A 171 -24.25 -34.99 -6.59
N LEU A 172 -25.30 -34.17 -6.42
CA LEU A 172 -25.18 -32.71 -6.28
C LEU A 172 -25.03 -32.24 -4.83
N ILE A 173 -25.71 -32.88 -3.88
CA ILE A 173 -25.61 -32.54 -2.46
C ILE A 173 -24.15 -32.59 -1.94
N PRO A 174 -23.36 -33.66 -2.18
CA PRO A 174 -21.98 -33.70 -1.71
C PRO A 174 -21.10 -32.64 -2.41
N LYS A 175 -21.34 -32.34 -3.69
CA LYS A 175 -20.61 -31.27 -4.40
C LYS A 175 -20.87 -29.88 -3.82
N ILE A 176 -22.11 -29.61 -3.42
CA ILE A 176 -22.48 -28.36 -2.75
C ILE A 176 -21.81 -28.29 -1.37
N ALA A 177 -21.80 -29.40 -0.61
CA ALA A 177 -21.12 -29.46 0.69
C ALA A 177 -19.60 -29.24 0.57
N ASP A 178 -18.95 -29.86 -0.41
CA ASP A 178 -17.52 -29.67 -0.67
C ASP A 178 -17.21 -28.20 -0.98
N LYS A 179 -18.01 -27.57 -1.85
CA LYS A 179 -17.90 -26.14 -2.17
C LYS A 179 -18.03 -25.24 -0.94
N LEU A 180 -18.95 -25.55 -0.03
CA LEU A 180 -19.11 -24.83 1.25
C LEU A 180 -17.91 -25.04 2.18
N SER A 181 -17.35 -26.24 2.26
CA SER A 181 -16.16 -26.48 3.08
C SER A 181 -14.93 -25.70 2.61
N VAL A 182 -14.78 -25.54 1.28
CA VAL A 182 -13.73 -24.70 0.69
C VAL A 182 -13.97 -23.22 1.03
N LEU A 183 -15.22 -22.77 1.04
CA LEU A 183 -15.61 -21.41 1.44
C LEU A 183 -15.11 -21.06 2.84
N GLU A 184 -15.34 -21.96 3.81
CA GLU A 184 -14.92 -21.77 5.20
C GLU A 184 -13.40 -21.61 5.35
N GLN A 185 -12.63 -22.39 4.59
CA GLN A 185 -11.16 -22.29 4.59
C GLN A 185 -10.66 -20.97 3.98
N LEU A 186 -11.36 -20.46 2.96
CA LEU A 186 -11.00 -19.21 2.29
C LEU A 186 -11.22 -17.99 3.18
N ILE A 187 -12.20 -18.01 4.09
CA ILE A 187 -12.48 -16.90 5.02
C ILE A 187 -11.25 -16.47 5.80
N HIS A 188 -10.62 -17.41 6.50
CA HIS A 188 -9.46 -17.09 7.33
C HIS A 188 -8.24 -16.70 6.49
N LYS A 189 -8.09 -17.32 5.32
CA LYS A 189 -6.96 -17.08 4.44
C LYS A 189 -6.98 -15.66 3.86
N ILE A 190 -8.13 -15.19 3.37
CA ILE A 190 -8.23 -13.86 2.73
C ILE A 190 -7.89 -12.74 3.72
N ALA A 191 -8.46 -12.78 4.92
CA ALA A 191 -8.16 -11.75 5.93
C ALA A 191 -6.66 -11.73 6.28
N GLN A 192 -6.03 -12.90 6.39
CA GLN A 192 -4.60 -12.99 6.66
C GLN A 192 -3.77 -12.43 5.48
N GLU A 193 -4.10 -12.80 4.24
CA GLU A 193 -3.39 -12.34 3.04
C GLU A 193 -3.49 -10.82 2.87
N LEU A 194 -4.68 -10.24 3.08
CA LEU A 194 -4.89 -8.81 3.03
C LEU A 194 -4.09 -8.07 4.10
N ASN A 195 -4.08 -8.56 5.34
CA ASN A 195 -3.27 -7.97 6.41
C ASN A 195 -1.77 -8.04 6.10
N VAL A 196 -1.30 -9.18 5.60
CA VAL A 196 0.11 -9.34 5.18
C VAL A 196 0.46 -8.36 4.06
N ALA A 197 -0.43 -8.14 3.09
CA ALA A 197 -0.20 -7.16 2.03
C ALA A 197 -0.06 -5.73 2.59
N VAL A 198 -0.93 -5.33 3.52
CA VAL A 198 -0.88 -4.03 4.20
C VAL A 198 0.39 -3.86 5.02
N ASP A 199 0.78 -4.86 5.82
CA ASP A 199 2.00 -4.83 6.64
C ASP A 199 3.26 -4.72 5.76
N GLN A 200 3.29 -5.45 4.65
CA GLN A 200 4.39 -5.37 3.70
C GLN A 200 4.45 -4.01 3.02
N PHE A 201 3.31 -3.42 2.68
CA PHE A 201 3.25 -2.05 2.14
C PHE A 201 3.82 -1.04 3.13
N GLU A 202 3.43 -1.11 4.41
CA GLU A 202 4.01 -0.26 5.47
C GLU A 202 5.52 -0.43 5.57
N ALA A 203 6.01 -1.67 5.57
CA ALA A 203 7.44 -1.95 5.63
C ALA A 203 8.21 -1.39 4.42
N ARG A 204 7.64 -1.48 3.22
CA ARG A 204 8.22 -0.91 1.99
C ARG A 204 8.26 0.61 2.03
N LEU A 205 7.20 1.27 2.50
CA LEU A 205 7.22 2.71 2.75
C LEU A 205 8.30 3.08 3.79
N GLY A 206 8.43 2.33 4.88
CA GLY A 206 9.50 2.53 5.87
C GLY A 206 10.91 2.48 5.25
N ALA A 207 11.13 1.58 4.30
CA ALA A 207 12.39 1.52 3.55
C ALA A 207 12.60 2.77 2.67
N ILE A 208 11.54 3.25 1.99
CA ILE A 208 11.58 4.50 1.21
C ILE A 208 11.89 5.71 2.10
N ALA A 209 11.28 5.83 3.28
CA ALA A 209 11.60 6.90 4.23
C ALA A 209 13.08 6.87 4.65
N LYS A 210 13.68 5.68 4.78
CA LYS A 210 15.12 5.56 5.07
C LYS A 210 15.96 6.08 3.91
N VAL A 211 15.63 5.71 2.67
CA VAL A 211 16.32 6.22 1.47
C VAL A 211 16.24 7.75 1.42
N TYR A 212 15.05 8.31 1.65
CA TYR A 212 14.86 9.76 1.68
C TYR A 212 15.76 10.44 2.71
N ARG A 213 15.75 9.95 3.96
CA ARG A 213 16.59 10.50 5.03
C ARG A 213 18.08 10.45 4.69
N VAL A 214 18.56 9.34 4.13
CA VAL A 214 19.96 9.21 3.73
C VAL A 214 20.31 10.27 2.69
N CYS A 215 19.49 10.44 1.66
CA CYS A 215 19.69 11.47 0.63
C CYS A 215 19.77 12.88 1.24
N LEU A 216 18.85 13.22 2.16
CA LEU A 216 18.85 14.53 2.82
C LEU A 216 20.08 14.74 3.72
N VAL A 217 20.52 13.72 4.46
CA VAL A 217 21.75 13.78 5.28
C VAL A 217 22.97 14.00 4.41
N GLU A 218 23.07 13.28 3.29
CA GLU A 218 24.20 13.41 2.37
C GLU A 218 24.25 14.81 1.76
N ASN A 219 23.10 15.34 1.32
CA ASN A 219 23.01 16.70 0.82
C ASN A 219 23.39 17.75 1.87
N ASP A 220 22.87 17.62 3.10
CA ASP A 220 23.19 18.51 4.22
C ASP A 220 24.68 18.48 4.57
N ASN A 221 25.32 17.31 4.56
CA ASN A 221 26.76 17.18 4.77
C ASN A 221 27.58 17.87 3.67
N ILE A 222 27.15 17.76 2.41
CA ILE A 222 27.79 18.45 1.28
C ILE A 222 27.68 19.96 1.45
N LEU A 223 26.49 20.48 1.77
CA LEU A 223 26.28 21.90 2.02
C LEU A 223 27.15 22.40 3.17
N LYS A 224 27.15 21.70 4.31
CA LYS A 224 27.98 22.04 5.47
C LYS A 224 29.46 22.10 5.11
N ALA A 225 29.97 21.11 4.38
CA ALA A 225 31.36 21.11 3.93
C ALA A 225 31.68 22.31 3.00
N ALA A 226 30.74 22.70 2.14
CA ALA A 226 30.90 23.88 1.29
C ALA A 226 30.92 25.18 2.09
N LEU A 227 30.03 25.34 3.07
CA LEU A 227 29.99 26.52 3.93
C LEU A 227 31.22 26.59 4.85
N ASP A 228 31.71 25.46 5.36
CA ASP A 228 32.96 25.38 6.13
C ASP A 228 34.19 25.73 5.27
N ASN A 229 34.18 25.40 3.99
CA ASN A 229 35.21 25.86 3.06
C ASN A 229 35.16 27.39 2.90
N ILE A 230 33.97 27.98 2.74
CA ILE A 230 33.81 29.44 2.70
C ILE A 230 34.31 30.08 4.01
N ARG A 231 34.01 29.47 5.17
CA ARG A 231 34.55 29.89 6.47
C ARG A 231 36.08 29.85 6.50
N SER A 232 36.68 28.82 5.91
CA SER A 232 38.13 28.72 5.79
C SER A 232 38.72 29.79 4.86
N GLN A 233 38.06 30.08 3.73
CA GLN A 233 38.44 31.15 2.81
C GLN A 233 38.36 32.53 3.46
N LEU A 234 37.34 32.77 4.29
CA LEU A 234 37.24 33.99 5.09
C LEU A 234 38.51 34.21 5.93
N LEU A 235 38.95 33.19 6.66
CA LEU A 235 40.11 33.29 7.55
C LEU A 235 41.43 33.36 6.79
N GLN A 236 41.62 32.50 5.79
CA GLN A 236 42.93 32.30 5.16
C GLN A 236 43.17 33.25 3.99
N ILE A 237 42.14 33.53 3.20
CA ILE A 237 42.22 34.30 1.96
C ILE A 237 41.77 35.74 2.22
N CYS A 238 40.54 35.92 2.72
CA CYS A 238 39.99 37.27 2.93
C CYS A 238 40.61 37.99 4.13
N LYS A 239 41.43 37.28 4.94
CA LYS A 239 42.06 37.79 6.17
C LYS A 239 41.04 38.28 7.21
N GLY A 240 39.84 37.71 7.18
CA GLY A 240 38.81 37.92 8.18
C GLY A 240 39.03 37.08 9.44
N ARG A 241 38.04 37.09 10.32
CA ARG A 241 38.05 36.35 11.59
C ARG A 241 36.66 35.80 11.92
N ILE A 242 36.59 34.82 12.82
CA ILE A 242 35.31 34.40 13.39
C ILE A 242 34.87 35.41 14.45
N ILE A 243 33.59 35.78 14.39
CA ILE A 243 32.89 36.73 15.26
C ILE A 243 31.91 35.98 16.14
#